data_AF-A0A2S9GBS8-F1
#
_entry.id   AF-A0A2S9GBS8-F1
#
_cell.length_a   1.000
_cell.length_b   1.000
_cell.length_c   1.000
_cell.angle_alpha   90.00
_cell.angle_beta   90.00
_cell.angle_gamma   90.00
#
_symmetry.space_group_name_H-M   'P 1'
#
loop_
_entity.id
_entity.type
_entity.pdbx_description
1 polymer ?
#
loop_
_entity_poly.entity_id
_entity_poly.type
_entity_poly.pdbx_seq_one_letter_code
_entity_poly.pdbx_strand_id
1 'polypeptide(L)'
;KGGTCVVTAVANMAKSDVTLNLSMLTLLQKNLQGTIFGGGNPNHDIPQLLSMYKAGRLNLDDMVTRQYKLEQINDGYKDMLEGR
;
A
#
# COMPACT_ATOMS: atom_id res chain seq x y z
N LYS A 1 4.76 3.71 -23.42
CA LYS A 1 3.97 4.93 -23.73
C LYS A 1 2.58 4.76 -23.10
N GLY A 2 1.96 5.78 -22.50
CA GLY A 2 0.59 5.72 -21.93
C GLY A 2 0.44 5.19 -20.50
N GLY A 3 1.52 4.91 -19.76
CA GLY A 3 1.43 4.22 -18.46
C GLY A 3 1.07 5.14 -17.28
N THR A 4 0.36 4.59 -16.29
CA THR A 4 0.02 5.26 -15.04
C THR A 4 0.91 4.78 -13.89
N CYS A 5 1.51 5.71 -13.16
CA CYS A 5 2.15 5.46 -11.88
C CYS A 5 1.15 5.79 -10.76
N VAL A 6 0.89 4.83 -9.87
CA VAL A 6 0.00 5.02 -8.72
C VAL A 6 0.82 5.09 -7.44
N VAL A 7 0.75 6.21 -6.73
CA VAL A 7 1.42 6.42 -5.43
C VAL A 7 0.55 5.83 -4.33
N THR A 8 1.06 4.79 -3.67
CA THR A 8 0.36 4.04 -2.59
C THR A 8 0.81 4.42 -1.19
N ALA A 9 1.97 5.07 -1.05
CA ALA A 9 2.52 5.50 0.23
C ALA A 9 2.07 6.93 0.59
N VAL A 10 1.97 7.22 1.88
CA VAL A 10 1.75 8.58 2.40
C VAL A 10 3.10 9.22 2.69
N ALA A 11 3.41 10.31 1.99
CA ALA A 11 4.62 11.08 2.21
C ALA A 11 4.49 11.99 3.46
N ASN A 12 5.63 12.52 3.92
CA ASN A 12 5.63 13.53 4.99
C ASN A 12 4.80 14.75 4.57
N MET A 13 3.71 15.04 5.31
CA MET A 13 2.77 16.12 5.01
C MET A 13 3.38 17.51 5.01
N ALA A 14 4.52 17.72 5.68
CA ALA A 14 5.23 18.99 5.68
C ALA A 14 6.06 19.22 4.40
N LYS A 15 6.27 18.20 3.56
CA LYS A 15 6.97 18.32 2.27
C LYS A 15 5.95 18.40 1.13
N SER A 16 5.89 19.54 0.45
CA SER A 16 4.94 19.81 -0.63
C SER A 16 5.51 19.56 -2.04
N ASP A 17 6.83 19.46 -2.18
CA ASP A 17 7.47 19.44 -3.50
C ASP A 17 7.71 18.02 -4.04
N VAL A 18 7.64 17.88 -5.37
CA VAL A 18 8.00 16.67 -6.10
C VAL A 18 8.83 17.02 -7.33
N THR A 19 9.90 16.27 -7.59
CA THR A 19 10.74 16.44 -8.79
C THR A 19 10.30 15.48 -9.89
N LEU A 20 9.94 16.00 -11.06
CA LEU A 20 9.46 15.23 -12.22
C LEU A 20 10.09 15.70 -13.53
N ASN A 21 10.43 14.76 -14.42
CA ASN A 21 10.83 15.09 -15.80
C ASN A 21 9.58 15.26 -16.67
N LEU A 22 9.17 16.52 -16.88
CA LEU A 22 7.95 16.85 -17.62
C LEU A 22 8.06 16.55 -19.13
N SER A 23 9.25 16.61 -19.71
CA SER A 23 9.48 16.21 -21.11
C SER A 23 9.15 14.74 -21.31
N MET A 24 9.63 13.87 -20.41
CA MET A 24 9.33 12.44 -20.45
C MET A 24 7.86 12.14 -20.11
N LEU A 25 7.28 12.87 -19.15
CA LEU A 25 5.86 12.78 -18.82
C LEU A 25 5.00 13.04 -20.07
N THR A 26 5.34 14.08 -20.83
CA THR A 26 4.62 14.52 -22.04
C THR A 26 4.86 13.59 -23.22
N LEU A 27 6.12 13.34 -23.59
CA LEU A 27 6.48 12.54 -24.77
C LEU A 27 6.00 11.09 -24.66
N LEU A 28 6.02 10.53 -23.45
CA LEU A 28 5.54 9.18 -23.19
C LEU A 28 4.08 9.12 -22.75
N GLN A 29 3.40 10.26 -22.63
CA GLN A 29 1.99 10.38 -22.20
C GLN A 29 1.73 9.60 -20.91
N LYS A 30 2.53 9.88 -19.88
CA LYS A 30 2.45 9.21 -18.57
C LYS A 30 1.46 9.92 -17.66
N ASN A 31 0.80 9.16 -16.78
CA ASN A 31 -0.05 9.69 -15.73
C ASN A 31 0.58 9.42 -14.35
N LEU A 32 0.40 10.36 -13.42
CA LEU A 32 0.71 10.19 -12.00
C LEU A 32 -0.58 10.33 -11.20
N GLN A 33 -0.88 9.34 -10.37
CA GLN A 33 -2.14 9.26 -9.63
C GLN A 33 -1.87 8.86 -8.18
N GLY A 34 -2.58 9.48 -7.24
CA GLY A 34 -2.62 9.01 -5.84
C GLY A 34 -3.72 7.98 -5.63
N THR A 35 -3.61 7.17 -4.58
CA THR A 35 -4.67 6.26 -4.16
C THR A 35 -4.78 6.21 -2.64
N ILE A 36 -6.02 6.04 -2.15
CA ILE A 36 -6.32 5.74 -0.75
C ILE A 36 -7.16 4.47 -0.74
N PHE A 37 -6.74 3.45 0.03
CA PHE A 37 -7.38 2.12 0.02
C PHE A 37 -7.55 1.52 -1.38
N GLY A 38 -6.60 1.75 -2.29
CA GLY A 38 -6.70 1.28 -3.68
C GLY A 38 -7.76 1.99 -4.53
N GLY A 39 -8.37 3.08 -4.03
CA GLY A 39 -9.51 3.75 -4.67
C GLY A 39 -10.83 3.01 -4.45
N GLY A 40 -10.84 2.06 -3.52
CA GLY A 40 -11.92 1.14 -3.27
C GLY A 40 -13.02 1.67 -2.34
N ASN A 41 -14.13 0.94 -2.30
CA ASN A 41 -15.17 1.09 -1.29
C ASN A 41 -15.02 -0.03 -0.24
N PRO A 42 -14.58 0.27 0.99
CA PRO A 42 -14.33 -0.75 2.01
C PRO A 42 -15.52 -1.69 2.28
N ASN A 43 -16.75 -1.17 2.24
CA ASN A 43 -17.96 -1.97 2.48
C ASN A 43 -18.21 -2.99 1.37
N HIS A 44 -17.70 -2.75 0.17
CA HIS A 44 -17.80 -3.66 -0.96
C HIS A 44 -16.56 -4.56 -1.07
N ASP A 45 -15.37 -3.97 -0.96
CA ASP A 45 -14.12 -4.63 -1.30
C ASP A 45 -13.64 -5.58 -0.21
N ILE A 46 -13.83 -5.24 1.07
CA ILE A 46 -13.40 -6.12 2.18
C ILE A 46 -14.12 -7.49 2.12
N PRO A 47 -15.46 -7.56 1.96
CA PRO A 47 -16.14 -8.84 1.77
C PRO A 47 -15.62 -9.64 0.57
N GLN A 48 -15.28 -8.95 -0.54
CA GLN A 48 -14.76 -9.58 -1.74
C GLN A 48 -13.36 -10.16 -1.51
N LEU A 49 -12.44 -9.40 -0.90
CA LEU A 49 -11.09 -9.84 -0.55
C LEU A 49 -11.14 -11.05 0.40
N LEU A 50 -12.03 -11.03 1.39
CA LEU A 50 -12.24 -12.17 2.28
C LEU A 50 -12.73 -13.42 1.53
N SER A 51 -13.64 -13.24 0.56
CA SER A 51 -14.07 -14.35 -0.30
C SER A 51 -12.93 -14.93 -1.12
N MET A 52 -12.05 -14.06 -1.67
CA MET A 52 -10.86 -14.52 -2.40
C MET A 52 -9.89 -15.29 -1.50
N TYR A 53 -9.67 -14.83 -0.26
CA TYR A 53 -8.85 -15.53 0.73
C TYR A 53 -9.43 -16.92 1.06
N LYS A 54 -10.72 -17.00 1.40
CA LYS A 54 -11.40 -18.28 1.69
C LYS A 54 -11.39 -19.26 0.49
N ALA A 55 -11.36 -18.73 -0.73
CA ALA A 55 -11.27 -19.51 -1.95
C ALA A 55 -9.81 -19.90 -2.33
N GLY A 56 -8.81 -19.55 -1.52
CA GLY A 56 -7.40 -19.81 -1.80
C GLY A 56 -6.79 -18.97 -2.93
N ARG A 57 -7.46 -17.89 -3.35
CA ARG A 57 -7.02 -17.01 -4.45
C ARG A 57 -6.22 -15.80 -3.97
N LEU A 58 -6.14 -15.60 -2.67
CA LEU A 58 -5.40 -14.51 -2.03
C LEU A 58 -4.64 -15.09 -0.83
N ASN A 59 -3.32 -14.98 -0.85
CA ASN A 59 -2.48 -15.44 0.24
C ASN A 59 -2.30 -14.33 1.28
N LEU A 60 -2.96 -14.47 2.43
CA LEU A 60 -2.80 -13.58 3.58
C LEU A 60 -1.99 -14.23 4.70
N ASP A 61 -1.86 -15.55 4.72
CA ASP A 61 -1.22 -16.28 5.81
C ASP A 61 0.28 -15.99 5.85
N ASP A 62 0.93 -15.97 4.67
CA ASP A 62 2.37 -15.66 4.57
C ASP A 62 2.71 -14.20 4.88
N MET A 63 1.70 -13.31 4.92
CA MET A 63 1.92 -11.92 5.33
C MET A 63 2.09 -11.76 6.85
N VAL A 64 1.65 -12.75 7.63
CA VAL A 64 1.82 -12.72 9.09
C VAL A 64 3.21 -13.25 9.45
N THR A 65 4.16 -12.34 9.60
CA THR A 65 5.55 -12.70 9.93
C THR A 65 5.73 -13.11 11.38
N ARG A 66 4.98 -12.49 12.31
CA ARG A 66 5.07 -12.70 13.76
C ARG A 66 3.72 -12.48 14.44
N GLN A 67 3.50 -13.17 15.56
CA GLN A 67 2.34 -12.99 16.42
C GLN A 67 2.78 -12.66 17.85
N TYR A 68 2.14 -11.67 18.44
CA TYR A 68 2.42 -11.19 19.79
C TYR A 68 1.16 -11.26 20.63
N LYS A 69 1.31 -11.53 21.92
CA LYS A 69 0.23 -11.27 22.88
C LYS A 69 0.15 -9.77 23.15
N LEU A 70 -1.00 -9.31 23.63
CA LEU A 70 -1.23 -7.88 23.90
C LEU A 70 -0.22 -7.30 24.90
N GLU A 71 0.23 -8.09 25.87
CA GLU A 71 1.22 -7.67 26.87
C GLU A 71 2.61 -7.40 26.25
N GLN A 72 2.88 -7.92 25.06
CA GLN A 72 4.14 -7.81 24.32
C GLN A 72 4.12 -6.68 23.26
N ILE A 73 3.14 -5.78 23.33
CA ILE A 73 2.95 -4.71 22.33
C ILE A 73 4.24 -3.91 22.05
N ASN A 74 5.03 -3.62 23.08
CA ASN A 74 6.28 -2.85 22.93
C ASN A 74 7.35 -3.63 22.17
N ASP A 75 7.42 -4.95 22.35
CA ASP A 75 8.33 -5.81 21.59
C ASP A 75 7.93 -5.82 20.11
N GLY A 76 6.62 -5.86 19.83
CA GLY A 76 6.09 -5.78 18.46
C GLY A 76 6.45 -4.46 17.76
N TYR A 77 6.33 -3.32 18.44
CA TYR A 77 6.78 -2.03 17.89
C TYR A 77 8.28 -1.98 17.63
N LYS A 78 9.08 -2.55 18.54
CA LYS A 78 10.54 -2.63 18.38
C LYS A 78 10.91 -3.45 17.14
N ASP A 79 10.34 -4.64 16.99
CA ASP A 79 10.60 -5.49 15.83
C ASP A 79 10.15 -4.82 14.51
N MET A 80 9.01 -4.11 14.50
CA MET A 80 8.57 -3.32 13.33
C MET A 80 9.60 -2.26 12.92
N LEU A 81 10.17 -1.52 13.88
CA LEU A 81 11.17 -0.49 13.62
C LEU A 81 12.53 -1.07 13.23
N GLU A 82 12.87 -2.26 13.72
CA GLU A 82 14.08 -3.00 13.38
C GLU A 82 13.95 -3.82 12.07
N GLY A 83 12.77 -3.81 11.44
CA GLY A 83 12.51 -4.50 10.17
C GLY A 83 12.50 -6.02 10.27
N ARG A 84 12.00 -6.55 11.39
CA ARG A 84 12.05 -7.97 11.78
C ARG A 84 10.76 -8.76 11.54
#